data_AF-A0A529K5H4-F1
#
_entry.id   AF-A0A529K5H4-F1
#
_cell.length_a   1.000
_cell.length_b   1.000
_cell.length_c   1.000
_cell.angle_alpha   90.00
_cell.angle_beta   90.00
_cell.angle_gamma   90.00
#
_symmetry.space_group_name_H-M   'P 1'
#
loop_
_entity.id
_entity.type
_entity.pdbx_description
1 polymer ?
#
loop_
_entity_poly.entity_id
_entity_poly.type
_entity_poly.pdbx_seq_one_letter_code
_entity_poly.pdbx_strand_id
1 'polypeptide(L)'
;IRPMLPTSDQFPYTLRVVSEITESNGSSSMATVCGTSLALMDAGVPLAKPVAGIAMGLIKEGERFAVLSDILGDEDHLGDMDFKVAGTANGITSLQMDIKIEGITEEIMKIALDQAKDGRQHILGEMGHALSGARSELGEFAPRIEVMHIPTDKIRDVIGSGGKVIREIVEKTGAKINIEDDGTVKIASSNAKEIEAAKKWIHTIVAEPEVGEIYEGTVVKTADFGAFVNFFGPRDGLVHISQLA
;
A
#
# COMPACT_ATOMS: atom_id res chain seq x y z
N ILE A 1 8.52 3.73 10.58
CA ILE A 1 7.35 3.56 9.68
C ILE A 1 7.36 2.21 8.94
N ARG A 2 8.38 1.89 8.12
CA ARG A 2 8.42 0.66 7.29
C ARG A 2 7.93 -0.63 7.97
N PRO A 3 8.28 -0.96 9.23
CA PRO A 3 7.80 -2.18 9.89
C PRO A 3 6.26 -2.26 10.07
N MET A 4 5.56 -1.13 10.00
CA MET A 4 4.10 -1.04 10.14
C MET A 4 3.37 -0.87 8.80
N LEU A 5 4.10 -0.83 7.68
CA LEU A 5 3.48 -0.74 6.36
C LEU A 5 2.77 -2.06 6.01
N PRO A 6 1.63 -2.01 5.31
CA PRO A 6 0.98 -3.20 4.77
C PRO A 6 1.88 -3.89 3.74
N THR A 7 1.60 -5.18 3.49
CA THR A 7 2.22 -5.88 2.36
C THR A 7 1.66 -5.36 1.04
N SER A 8 2.39 -5.58 -0.06
CA SER A 8 1.95 -5.21 -1.40
C SER A 8 0.63 -5.88 -1.80
N ASP A 9 0.33 -7.06 -1.25
CA ASP A 9 -0.91 -7.79 -1.52
C ASP A 9 -2.11 -7.15 -0.80
N GLN A 10 -1.88 -6.60 0.40
CA GLN A 10 -2.92 -5.92 1.17
C GLN A 10 -3.17 -4.49 0.67
N PHE A 11 -2.12 -3.83 0.18
CA PHE A 11 -2.19 -2.45 -0.27
C PHE A 11 -1.23 -2.25 -1.45
N PRO A 12 -1.69 -2.47 -2.70
CA PRO A 12 -0.84 -2.54 -3.90
C PRO A 12 -0.42 -1.15 -4.42
N TYR A 13 -0.03 -0.27 -3.52
CA TYR A 13 0.27 1.13 -3.79
C TYR A 13 1.73 1.44 -3.53
N THR A 14 2.32 2.21 -4.45
CA THR A 14 3.58 2.89 -4.18
C THR A 14 3.30 4.10 -3.29
N LEU A 15 3.88 4.10 -2.10
CA LEU A 15 3.75 5.20 -1.14
C LEU A 15 4.88 6.20 -1.34
N ARG A 16 4.54 7.48 -1.46
CA ARG A 16 5.50 8.59 -1.39
C ARG A 16 5.04 9.53 -0.29
N VAL A 17 5.94 9.80 0.65
CA VAL A 17 5.73 10.77 1.72
C VAL A 17 6.84 11.80 1.63
N VAL A 18 6.47 13.07 1.67
CA VAL A 18 7.39 14.21 1.77
C VAL A 18 7.04 14.92 3.06
N SER A 19 8.04 15.14 3.91
CA SER A 19 7.90 15.88 5.15
C SER A 19 8.61 17.21 4.99
N GLU A 20 7.84 18.29 4.94
CA GLU A 20 8.34 19.66 4.85
C GLU A 20 8.38 20.25 6.26
N ILE A 21 9.57 20.59 6.73
CA ILE A 21 9.76 21.13 8.09
C ILE A 21 9.53 22.64 8.03
N THR A 22 8.37 23.09 8.54
CA THR A 22 8.01 24.52 8.58
C THR A 22 8.56 25.21 9.83
N GLU A 23 8.75 24.47 10.92
CA GLU A 23 9.34 24.93 12.18
C GLU A 23 10.23 23.83 12.77
N SER A 24 11.31 24.21 13.45
CA SER A 24 12.23 23.27 14.07
C SER A 24 12.89 23.88 15.31
N ASN A 25 12.46 23.44 16.49
CA ASN A 25 13.13 23.72 17.76
C ASN A 25 13.18 22.44 18.64
N GLY A 26 13.42 21.31 18.00
CA GLY A 26 13.45 19.98 18.58
C GLY A 26 13.69 18.97 17.48
N SER A 27 13.26 17.72 17.64
CA SER A 27 13.47 16.70 16.61
C SER A 27 12.42 16.73 15.50
N SER A 28 12.74 17.46 14.44
CA SER A 28 11.99 17.43 13.18
C SER A 28 11.94 16.03 12.55
N SER A 29 12.94 15.17 12.83
CA SER A 29 12.95 13.77 12.38
C SER A 29 11.91 12.91 13.10
N MET A 30 11.70 13.10 14.41
CA MET A 30 10.63 12.41 15.14
C MET A 30 9.25 12.98 14.81
N ALA A 31 9.14 14.30 14.66
CA ALA A 31 7.92 14.95 14.15
C ALA A 31 7.54 14.40 12.77
N THR A 32 8.51 14.17 11.88
CA THR A 32 8.30 13.54 10.57
C THR A 32 7.73 12.13 10.69
N VAL A 33 8.18 11.33 11.66
CA VAL A 33 7.62 9.98 11.89
C VAL A 33 6.17 10.08 12.34
N CYS A 34 5.87 10.93 13.33
CA CYS A 34 4.51 11.13 13.85
C CYS A 34 3.56 11.63 12.74
N GLY A 35 3.97 12.69 12.03
CA GLY A 35 3.22 13.26 10.91
C GLY A 35 3.01 12.27 9.77
N THR A 36 4.03 11.47 9.43
CA THR A 36 3.92 10.41 8.42
C THR A 36 2.91 9.35 8.84
N SER A 37 2.91 8.94 10.12
CA SER A 37 1.94 7.97 10.62
C SER A 37 0.50 8.48 10.44
N LEU A 38 0.25 9.74 10.79
CA LEU A 38 -1.06 10.38 10.62
C LEU A 38 -1.42 10.53 9.13
N ALA A 39 -0.50 11.06 8.31
CA ALA A 39 -0.73 11.31 6.90
C ALA A 39 -1.03 10.02 6.10
N LEU A 40 -0.34 8.92 6.41
CA LEU A 40 -0.60 7.63 5.78
C LEU A 40 -1.98 7.08 6.20
N MET A 41 -2.34 7.17 7.48
CA MET A 41 -3.66 6.76 7.94
C MET A 41 -4.78 7.62 7.33
N ASP A 42 -4.56 8.92 7.22
CA ASP A 42 -5.49 9.87 6.59
C ASP A 42 -5.66 9.58 5.09
N ALA A 43 -4.58 9.18 4.41
CA ALA A 43 -4.61 8.73 3.02
C ALA A 43 -5.25 7.35 2.82
N GLY A 44 -5.72 6.68 3.88
CA GLY A 44 -6.35 5.36 3.81
C GLY A 44 -5.35 4.20 3.73
N VAL A 45 -4.08 4.42 4.04
CA VAL A 45 -3.08 3.36 4.09
C VAL A 45 -3.29 2.52 5.36
N PRO A 46 -3.54 1.21 5.26
CA PRO A 46 -3.83 0.34 6.40
C PRO A 46 -2.55 0.01 7.18
N LEU A 47 -2.02 0.98 7.91
CA LEU A 47 -0.93 0.74 8.85
C LEU A 47 -1.36 -0.26 9.91
N ALA A 48 -0.50 -1.24 10.23
CA ALA A 48 -0.82 -2.23 11.24
C ALA A 48 -1.10 -1.58 12.61
N LYS A 49 -0.31 -0.55 12.97
CA LYS A 49 -0.43 0.27 14.18
C LYS A 49 0.16 1.67 13.94
N PRO A 50 -0.34 2.73 14.60
CA PRO A 50 0.26 4.05 14.55
C PRO A 50 1.65 4.05 15.21
N VAL A 51 2.54 4.92 14.71
CA VAL A 51 3.93 5.04 15.15
C VAL A 51 4.22 6.48 15.55
N ALA A 52 4.74 6.67 16.75
CA ALA A 52 5.29 7.96 17.19
C ALA A 52 6.80 7.86 17.39
N GLY A 53 7.46 9.01 17.38
CA GLY A 53 8.85 9.19 17.74
C GLY A 53 8.99 10.19 18.88
N ILE A 54 10.04 10.05 19.69
CA ILE A 54 10.46 11.05 20.67
C ILE A 54 11.97 11.23 20.63
N ALA A 55 12.41 12.46 20.83
CA ALA A 55 13.82 12.81 20.99
C ALA A 55 14.17 12.86 22.47
N MET A 56 15.33 12.33 22.80
CA MET A 56 15.76 12.18 24.18
C MET A 56 17.20 12.63 24.28
N GLY A 57 17.55 13.22 25.41
CA GLY A 57 18.91 13.64 25.73
C GLY A 57 19.39 13.07 27.05
N LEU A 58 20.69 13.14 27.27
CA LEU A 58 21.33 12.78 28.52
C LEU A 58 22.39 13.84 28.84
N ILE A 59 22.39 14.33 30.08
CA ILE A 59 23.49 15.13 30.64
C ILE A 59 24.07 14.32 31.80
N LYS A 60 25.39 14.17 31.85
CA LYS A 60 26.11 13.36 32.85
C LYS A 60 27.33 14.10 33.38
N GLU A 61 27.40 14.26 34.70
CA GLU A 61 28.54 14.84 35.40
C GLU A 61 28.97 13.91 36.55
N GLY A 62 30.11 13.24 36.39
CA GLY A 62 30.56 12.21 37.32
C GLY A 62 29.52 11.08 37.42
N GLU A 63 29.02 10.81 38.63
CA GLU A 63 27.98 9.80 38.89
C GLU A 63 26.54 10.32 38.71
N ARG A 64 26.35 11.65 38.56
CA ARG A 64 25.02 12.23 38.38
C ARG A 64 24.67 12.28 36.90
N PHE A 65 23.42 11.98 36.57
CA PHE A 65 22.91 12.16 35.23
C PHE A 65 21.44 12.60 35.25
N ALA A 66 21.01 13.21 34.15
CA ALA A 66 19.63 13.56 33.89
C ALA A 66 19.26 13.12 32.47
N VAL A 67 18.13 12.40 32.35
CA VAL A 67 17.53 12.06 31.06
C VAL A 67 16.49 13.13 30.71
N LEU A 68 16.65 13.74 29.54
CA LEU A 68 15.76 14.78 29.03
C LEU A 68 14.79 14.16 28.02
N SER A 69 13.52 14.56 28.08
CA SER A 69 12.47 14.12 27.16
C SER A 69 12.03 15.26 26.26
N ASP A 70 11.88 14.95 24.97
CA ASP A 70 11.53 15.89 23.91
C ASP A 70 12.47 17.09 23.85
N ILE A 71 13.75 16.78 23.67
CA ILE A 71 14.81 17.79 23.73
C ILE A 71 14.68 18.88 22.67
N LEU A 72 15.03 20.10 23.09
CA LEU A 72 15.25 21.26 22.23
C LEU A 72 16.58 21.15 21.49
N GLY A 73 16.78 22.02 20.48
CA GLY A 73 18.05 22.09 19.76
C GLY A 73 19.25 22.42 20.66
N ASP A 74 19.06 23.31 21.64
CA ASP A 74 20.10 23.68 22.60
C ASP A 74 20.44 22.54 23.57
N GLU A 75 19.43 21.77 23.99
CA GLU A 75 19.61 20.61 24.88
C GLU A 75 20.33 19.46 24.17
N ASP A 76 20.09 19.27 22.88
CA ASP A 76 20.88 18.36 22.04
C ASP A 76 22.34 18.85 21.96
N HIS A 77 22.55 20.13 21.63
CA HIS A 77 23.90 20.68 21.48
C HIS A 77 24.76 20.53 22.73
N LEU A 78 24.15 20.70 23.91
CA LEU A 78 24.82 20.64 25.21
C LEU A 78 24.81 19.24 25.86
N GLY A 79 23.97 18.32 25.36
CA GLY A 79 23.84 16.97 25.90
C GLY A 79 25.01 16.06 25.55
N ASP A 80 25.35 15.17 26.48
CA ASP A 80 26.43 14.17 26.36
C ASP A 80 26.04 12.95 25.51
N MET A 81 24.74 12.75 25.35
CA MET A 81 24.17 11.77 24.42
C MET A 81 22.80 12.27 23.99
N ASP A 82 22.49 12.03 22.72
CA ASP A 82 21.17 12.24 22.16
C ASP A 82 20.69 10.95 21.48
N PHE A 83 19.41 10.65 21.61
CA PHE A 83 18.85 9.48 20.96
C PHE A 83 17.40 9.70 20.57
N LYS A 84 17.01 9.01 19.50
CA LYS A 84 15.69 9.12 18.89
C LYS A 84 15.06 7.74 18.92
N VAL A 85 13.88 7.64 19.53
CA VAL A 85 13.14 6.37 19.69
C VAL A 85 11.82 6.46 18.97
N ALA A 86 11.62 5.62 17.96
CA ALA A 86 10.37 5.53 17.22
C ALA A 86 9.73 4.16 17.38
N GLY A 87 8.42 4.11 17.59
CA GLY A 87 7.73 2.86 17.87
C GLY A 87 6.22 2.98 18.01
N THR A 88 5.61 1.83 18.23
CA THR A 88 4.19 1.70 18.57
C THR A 88 4.03 1.61 20.09
N ALA A 89 2.79 1.51 20.56
CA ALA A 89 2.50 1.17 21.95
C ALA A 89 3.11 -0.18 22.40
N ASN A 90 3.34 -1.10 21.45
CA ASN A 90 3.75 -2.47 21.72
C ASN A 90 5.25 -2.74 21.53
N GLY A 91 6.01 -1.78 21.03
CA GLY A 91 7.43 -2.01 20.77
C GLY A 91 8.07 -0.93 19.91
N ILE A 92 9.39 -1.01 19.82
CA ILE A 92 10.25 -0.08 19.08
C ILE A 92 10.34 -0.54 17.62
N THR A 93 10.23 0.41 16.69
CA THR A 93 10.43 0.19 15.25
C THR A 93 11.78 0.70 14.77
N SER A 94 12.36 1.68 15.45
CA SER A 94 13.68 2.22 15.16
C SER A 94 14.24 2.90 16.41
N LEU A 95 15.55 2.75 16.61
CA LEU A 95 16.34 3.39 17.64
C LEU A 95 17.59 3.95 16.96
N GLN A 96 17.84 5.24 17.13
CA GLN A 96 19.06 5.91 16.70
C GLN A 96 19.69 6.56 17.93
N MET A 97 21.00 6.38 18.12
CA MET A 97 21.73 6.91 19.26
C MET A 97 23.02 7.56 18.76
N ASP A 98 23.33 8.73 19.30
CA ASP A 98 24.61 9.40 19.13
C ASP A 98 25.19 9.68 20.53
N ILE A 99 26.36 9.10 20.80
CA ILE A 99 27.00 9.11 22.11
C ILE A 99 28.27 9.94 22.00
N LYS A 100 28.38 11.03 22.77
CA LYS A 100 29.49 11.98 22.70
C LYS A 100 30.56 11.72 23.78
N ILE A 101 30.21 10.96 24.82
CA ILE A 101 31.09 10.64 25.95
C ILE A 101 31.18 9.13 26.22
N GLU A 102 32.23 8.71 26.93
CA GLU A 102 32.30 7.37 27.49
C GLU A 102 31.53 7.27 28.84
N GLY A 103 31.27 6.05 29.30
CA GLY A 103 30.68 5.81 30.63
C GLY A 103 29.15 5.83 30.68
N ILE A 104 28.48 5.60 29.55
CA ILE A 104 27.04 5.30 29.52
C ILE A 104 26.85 3.80 29.76
N THR A 105 26.27 3.45 30.91
CA THR A 105 26.05 2.07 31.31
C THR A 105 24.72 1.53 30.79
N GLU A 106 24.56 0.21 30.77
CA GLU A 106 23.29 -0.45 30.42
C GLU A 106 22.14 0.00 31.33
N GLU A 107 22.42 0.26 32.60
CA GLU A 107 21.45 0.74 33.59
C GLU A 107 20.92 2.12 33.23
N ILE A 108 21.81 3.05 32.84
CA ILE A 108 21.42 4.39 32.37
C ILE A 108 20.57 4.26 31.10
N MET A 109 20.99 3.40 30.17
CA MET A 109 20.24 3.17 28.92
C MET A 109 18.84 2.62 29.17
N LYS A 110 18.68 1.72 30.14
CA LYS A 110 17.38 1.17 30.50
C LYS A 110 16.44 2.25 31.03
N ILE A 111 16.93 3.07 31.96
CA ILE A 111 16.16 4.23 32.49
C ILE A 111 15.76 5.17 31.36
N ALA A 112 16.71 5.48 30.47
CA ALA A 112 16.47 6.39 29.35
C ALA A 112 15.43 5.85 28.37
N LEU A 113 15.48 4.55 28.04
CA LEU A 113 14.51 3.90 27.16
C LEU A 113 13.12 3.75 27.79
N ASP A 114 13.03 3.53 29.10
CA ASP A 114 11.76 3.49 29.83
C ASP A 114 11.10 4.88 29.81
N GLN A 115 11.86 5.95 30.09
CA GLN A 115 11.35 7.32 29.98
C GLN A 115 10.95 7.68 28.54
N ALA A 116 11.72 7.22 27.55
CA ALA A 116 11.37 7.39 26.14
C ALA A 116 10.10 6.63 25.74
N LYS A 117 9.84 5.46 26.33
CA LYS A 117 8.61 4.71 26.11
C LYS A 117 7.41 5.49 26.63
N ASP A 118 7.49 6.06 27.82
CA ASP A 118 6.40 6.84 28.41
C ASP A 118 6.10 8.10 27.60
N GLY A 119 7.14 8.85 27.22
CA GLY A 119 7.00 10.02 26.34
C GLY A 119 6.43 9.67 24.97
N ARG A 120 6.88 8.55 24.36
CA ARG A 120 6.30 8.08 23.09
C ARG A 120 4.84 7.67 23.23
N GLN A 121 4.45 7.05 24.34
CA GLN A 121 3.04 6.71 24.62
C GLN A 121 2.18 7.96 24.78
N HIS A 122 2.71 9.00 25.43
CA HIS A 122 2.04 10.28 25.51
C HIS A 122 1.79 10.89 24.13
N ILE A 123 2.82 10.98 23.27
CA ILE A 123 2.70 11.49 21.90
C ILE A 123 1.71 10.65 21.07
N LEU A 124 1.73 9.31 21.20
CA LEU A 124 0.73 8.45 20.56
C LEU A 124 -0.70 8.75 21.03
N GLY A 125 -0.88 9.08 22.30
CA GLY A 125 -2.16 9.51 22.86
C GLY A 125 -2.66 10.79 22.19
N GLU A 126 -1.79 11.80 22.08
CA GLU A 126 -2.11 13.08 21.42
C GLU A 126 -2.44 12.89 19.93
N MET A 127 -1.66 12.06 19.22
CA MET A 127 -1.97 11.68 17.83
C MET A 127 -3.35 11.01 17.71
N GLY A 128 -3.70 10.15 18.69
CA GLY A 128 -4.96 9.43 18.74
C GLY A 128 -6.19 10.33 18.90
N HIS A 129 -6.04 11.55 19.43
CA HIS A 129 -7.11 12.55 19.46
C HIS A 129 -7.47 13.08 18.06
N ALA A 130 -6.51 13.08 17.13
CA ALA A 130 -6.76 13.49 15.75
C ALA A 130 -7.24 12.31 14.88
N LEU A 131 -6.55 11.17 14.95
CA LEU A 131 -6.86 10.00 14.14
C LEU A 131 -6.40 8.72 14.82
N SER A 132 -7.34 7.82 15.13
CA SER A 132 -7.07 6.57 15.85
C SER A 132 -6.72 5.38 14.95
N GLY A 133 -6.90 5.51 13.63
CA GLY A 133 -6.65 4.44 12.66
C GLY A 133 -6.77 4.92 11.21
N ALA A 134 -6.43 4.05 10.28
CA ALA A 134 -6.53 4.35 8.85
C ALA A 134 -8.00 4.60 8.44
N ARG A 135 -8.22 5.56 7.54
CA ARG A 135 -9.52 5.75 6.88
C ARG A 135 -9.87 4.50 6.08
N SER A 136 -11.17 4.19 6.01
CA SER A 136 -11.68 3.03 5.25
C SER A 136 -11.57 3.19 3.74
N GLU A 137 -11.49 4.43 3.25
CA GLU A 137 -11.46 4.75 1.83
C GLU A 137 -10.24 5.61 1.52
N LEU A 138 -9.68 5.37 0.33
CA LEU A 138 -8.67 6.22 -0.27
C LEU A 138 -9.30 7.56 -0.68
N GLY A 139 -8.50 8.63 -0.67
CA GLY A 139 -8.95 9.94 -1.15
C GLY A 139 -9.48 9.90 -2.58
N GLU A 140 -10.42 10.78 -2.91
CA GLU A 140 -11.10 10.82 -4.22
C GLU A 140 -10.12 10.89 -5.41
N PHE A 141 -9.01 11.61 -5.24
CA PHE A 141 -8.00 11.80 -6.29
C PHE A 141 -6.91 10.73 -6.28
N ALA A 142 -6.90 9.83 -5.30
CA ALA A 142 -5.97 8.71 -5.29
C ALA A 142 -6.38 7.72 -6.39
N PRO A 143 -5.43 7.23 -7.20
CA PRO A 143 -5.73 6.17 -8.16
C PRO A 143 -6.27 4.95 -7.38
N ARG A 144 -7.36 4.36 -7.84
CA ARG A 144 -7.85 3.08 -7.32
C ARG A 144 -7.14 1.97 -8.07
N ILE A 145 -6.72 0.93 -7.37
CA ILE A 145 -6.07 -0.25 -7.92
C ILE A 145 -6.92 -1.45 -7.55
N GLU A 146 -7.46 -2.13 -8.56
CA GLU A 146 -8.12 -3.41 -8.38
C GLU A 146 -7.22 -4.53 -8.88
N VAL A 147 -7.21 -5.63 -8.14
CA VAL A 147 -6.45 -6.83 -8.48
C VAL A 147 -7.44 -7.93 -8.85
N MET A 148 -7.22 -8.55 -10.00
CA MET A 148 -7.92 -9.76 -10.42
C MET A 148 -6.91 -10.82 -10.85
N HIS A 149 -7.31 -12.09 -10.82
CA HIS A 149 -6.46 -13.20 -11.22
C HIS A 149 -7.01 -13.85 -12.49
N ILE A 150 -6.14 -14.15 -13.43
CA ILE A 150 -6.47 -14.82 -14.70
C ILE A 150 -5.62 -16.10 -14.84
N PRO A 151 -6.12 -17.14 -15.52
CA PRO A 151 -5.33 -18.32 -15.85
C PRO A 151 -4.07 -17.95 -16.65
N THR A 152 -2.94 -18.57 -16.31
CA THR A 152 -1.62 -18.24 -16.89
C THR A 152 -1.53 -18.53 -18.39
N ASP A 153 -2.32 -19.48 -18.90
CA ASP A 153 -2.43 -19.78 -20.33
C ASP A 153 -3.08 -18.64 -21.13
N LYS A 154 -3.91 -17.81 -20.48
CA LYS A 154 -4.66 -16.70 -21.10
C LYS A 154 -3.94 -15.37 -21.06
N ILE A 155 -2.78 -15.27 -20.39
CA ILE A 155 -1.98 -14.04 -20.33
C ILE A 155 -1.66 -13.54 -21.75
N ARG A 156 -1.33 -14.47 -22.66
CA ARG A 156 -1.00 -14.13 -24.06
C ARG A 156 -2.19 -13.56 -24.82
N ASP A 157 -3.40 -14.01 -24.52
CA ASP A 157 -4.62 -13.53 -25.18
C ASP A 157 -4.97 -12.10 -24.73
N VAL A 158 -4.77 -11.80 -23.45
CA VAL A 158 -5.02 -10.46 -22.89
C VAL A 158 -3.96 -9.45 -23.35
N ILE A 159 -2.67 -9.84 -23.42
CA ILE A 159 -1.61 -8.98 -23.94
C ILE A 159 -1.79 -8.78 -25.47
N GLY A 160 -2.12 -9.85 -26.19
CA GLY A 160 -2.17 -9.89 -27.64
C GLY A 160 -0.79 -9.84 -28.29
N SER A 161 -0.74 -9.99 -29.62
CA SER A 161 0.53 -9.95 -30.37
C SER A 161 1.22 -8.59 -30.23
N GLY A 162 2.41 -8.58 -29.62
CA GLY A 162 3.19 -7.36 -29.39
C GLY A 162 2.53 -6.35 -28.43
N GLY A 163 1.59 -6.79 -27.59
CA GLY A 163 0.87 -5.89 -26.66
C GLY A 163 -0.27 -5.10 -27.31
N LYS A 164 -0.75 -5.49 -28.49
CA LYS A 164 -1.79 -4.75 -29.22
C LYS A 164 -3.11 -4.68 -28.45
N VAL A 165 -3.57 -5.79 -27.89
CA VAL A 165 -4.87 -5.89 -27.21
C VAL A 165 -4.84 -5.10 -25.91
N ILE A 166 -3.80 -5.28 -25.08
CA ILE A 166 -3.68 -4.53 -23.82
C ILE A 166 -3.58 -3.02 -24.06
N ARG A 167 -2.87 -2.57 -25.12
CA ARG A 167 -2.82 -1.15 -25.49
C ARG A 167 -4.18 -0.62 -25.90
N GLU A 168 -4.96 -1.38 -26.66
CA GLU A 168 -6.32 -1.01 -27.05
C GLU A 168 -7.24 -0.86 -25.83
N ILE A 169 -7.16 -1.79 -24.87
CA ILE A 169 -7.93 -1.70 -23.62
C ILE A 169 -7.53 -0.43 -22.86
N VAL A 170 -6.23 -0.17 -22.69
CA VAL A 170 -5.71 1.03 -22.01
C VAL A 170 -6.16 2.31 -22.71
N GLU A 171 -6.07 2.39 -24.05
CA GLU A 171 -6.48 3.57 -24.82
C GLU A 171 -7.98 3.84 -24.75
N LYS A 172 -8.81 2.78 -24.75
CA LYS A 172 -10.27 2.92 -24.74
C LYS A 172 -10.85 3.17 -23.36
N THR A 173 -10.26 2.56 -22.33
CA THR A 173 -10.76 2.66 -20.96
C THR A 173 -10.10 3.79 -20.19
N GLY A 174 -8.88 4.20 -20.54
CA GLY A 174 -8.08 5.15 -19.76
C GLY A 174 -7.38 4.53 -18.55
N ALA A 175 -7.69 3.26 -18.22
CA ALA A 175 -7.08 2.55 -17.10
C ALA A 175 -5.66 2.05 -17.44
N LYS A 176 -4.76 2.06 -16.45
CA LYS A 176 -3.45 1.42 -16.55
C LYS A 176 -3.56 -0.04 -16.12
N ILE A 177 -3.09 -0.95 -16.96
CA ILE A 177 -3.15 -2.38 -16.70
C ILE A 177 -1.72 -2.92 -16.61
N ASN A 178 -1.41 -3.65 -15.54
CA ASN A 178 -0.18 -4.43 -15.40
C ASN A 178 -0.53 -5.91 -15.21
N ILE A 179 0.16 -6.80 -15.91
CA ILE A 179 -0.06 -8.25 -15.83
C ILE A 179 1.27 -8.87 -15.42
N GLU A 180 1.24 -9.62 -14.32
CA GLU A 180 2.38 -10.38 -13.81
C GLU A 180 2.37 -11.80 -14.41
N ASP A 181 3.53 -12.46 -14.44
CA ASP A 181 3.70 -13.80 -15.03
C ASP A 181 2.92 -14.91 -14.28
N ASP A 182 2.48 -14.63 -13.05
CA ASP A 182 1.68 -15.54 -12.24
C ASP A 182 0.18 -15.46 -12.55
N GLY A 183 -0.25 -14.59 -13.46
CA GLY A 183 -1.67 -14.37 -13.80
C GLY A 183 -2.33 -13.25 -13.00
N THR A 184 -1.60 -12.52 -12.15
CA THR A 184 -2.13 -11.37 -11.43
C THR A 184 -2.24 -10.15 -12.34
N VAL A 185 -3.45 -9.61 -12.49
CA VAL A 185 -3.75 -8.41 -13.26
C VAL A 185 -4.10 -7.27 -12.31
N LYS A 186 -3.34 -6.19 -12.37
CA LYS A 186 -3.56 -4.95 -11.60
C LYS A 186 -4.11 -3.87 -12.53
N ILE A 187 -5.30 -3.38 -12.25
CA ILE A 187 -6.00 -2.34 -13.03
C ILE A 187 -6.06 -1.07 -12.19
N ALA A 188 -5.47 0.01 -12.68
CA ALA A 188 -5.34 1.28 -11.96
C ALA A 188 -5.98 2.44 -12.72
N SER A 189 -6.92 3.16 -12.09
CA SER A 189 -7.43 4.45 -12.59
C SER A 189 -7.96 5.30 -11.43
N SER A 190 -8.00 6.62 -11.58
CA SER A 190 -8.69 7.52 -10.66
C SER A 190 -10.23 7.42 -10.75
N ASN A 191 -10.77 6.78 -11.79
CA ASN A 191 -12.21 6.65 -12.01
C ASN A 191 -12.67 5.19 -11.94
N ALA A 192 -13.59 4.89 -11.03
CA ALA A 192 -14.13 3.54 -10.84
C ALA A 192 -14.78 2.98 -12.12
N LYS A 193 -15.39 3.83 -12.96
CA LYS A 193 -16.01 3.37 -14.22
C LYS A 193 -14.99 2.85 -15.24
N GLU A 194 -13.79 3.43 -15.25
CA GLU A 194 -12.71 3.03 -16.15
C GLU A 194 -12.13 1.67 -15.73
N ILE A 195 -11.98 1.47 -14.41
CA ILE A 195 -11.56 0.19 -13.84
C ILE A 195 -12.57 -0.91 -14.20
N GLU A 196 -13.85 -0.69 -13.94
CA GLU A 196 -14.90 -1.67 -14.23
C GLU A 196 -15.00 -1.99 -15.73
N ALA A 197 -14.84 -0.99 -16.61
CA ALA A 197 -14.80 -1.21 -18.05
C ALA A 197 -13.61 -2.08 -18.47
N ALA A 198 -12.41 -1.80 -17.96
CA ALA A 198 -11.21 -2.58 -18.23
C ALA A 198 -11.34 -4.01 -17.70
N LYS A 199 -11.81 -4.17 -16.45
CA LYS A 199 -12.04 -5.45 -15.80
C LYS A 199 -13.03 -6.32 -16.57
N LYS A 200 -14.16 -5.75 -16.99
CA LYS A 200 -15.17 -6.45 -17.80
C LYS A 200 -14.60 -6.89 -19.15
N TRP A 201 -13.80 -6.04 -19.79
CA TRP A 201 -13.18 -6.37 -21.07
C TRP A 201 -12.19 -7.53 -20.92
N ILE A 202 -11.30 -7.45 -19.93
CA ILE A 202 -10.36 -8.53 -19.62
C ILE A 202 -11.15 -9.82 -19.35
N HIS A 203 -12.14 -9.80 -18.46
CA HIS A 203 -13.00 -10.95 -18.21
C HIS A 203 -13.63 -11.53 -19.48
N THR A 204 -14.08 -10.70 -20.43
CA THR A 204 -14.65 -11.19 -21.70
C THR A 204 -13.63 -11.94 -22.56
N ILE A 205 -12.35 -11.57 -22.50
CA ILE A 205 -11.26 -12.26 -23.20
C ILE A 205 -10.93 -13.59 -22.52
N VAL A 206 -10.90 -13.59 -21.19
CA VAL A 206 -10.49 -14.76 -20.39
C VAL A 206 -11.62 -15.76 -20.20
N ALA A 207 -12.88 -15.31 -20.29
CA ALA A 207 -14.01 -16.16 -19.98
C ALA A 207 -14.06 -17.33 -20.96
N GLU A 208 -14.43 -18.48 -20.43
CA GLU A 208 -14.59 -19.70 -21.20
C GLU A 208 -16.05 -20.13 -21.14
N PRO A 209 -16.60 -20.64 -22.24
CA PRO A 209 -17.93 -21.21 -22.20
C PRO A 209 -17.93 -22.45 -21.32
N GLU A 210 -18.80 -22.47 -20.31
CA GLU A 210 -18.95 -23.59 -19.40
C GLU A 210 -19.84 -24.67 -20.03
N VAL A 211 -19.45 -25.94 -19.84
CA VAL A 211 -20.20 -27.08 -20.36
C VAL A 211 -21.52 -27.19 -19.60
N GLY A 212 -22.64 -26.95 -20.29
CA GLY A 212 -23.99 -27.04 -19.74
C GLY A 212 -24.68 -25.70 -19.54
N GLU A 213 -23.99 -24.57 -19.74
CA GLU A 213 -24.65 -23.26 -19.81
C GLU A 213 -25.34 -23.06 -21.16
N ILE A 214 -26.49 -22.37 -21.14
CA ILE A 214 -27.24 -22.00 -22.33
C ILE A 214 -26.79 -20.61 -22.76
N TYR A 215 -26.15 -20.52 -23.93
CA TYR A 215 -25.72 -19.26 -24.53
C TYR A 215 -26.64 -18.86 -25.68
N GLU A 216 -27.02 -17.59 -25.73
CA GLU A 216 -27.63 -17.00 -26.93
C GLU A 216 -26.53 -16.64 -27.93
N GLY A 217 -26.68 -17.07 -29.18
CA GLY A 217 -25.69 -16.86 -30.21
C GLY A 217 -26.29 -16.48 -31.55
N THR A 218 -25.50 -15.80 -32.39
CA THR A 218 -25.92 -15.38 -33.73
C THR A 218 -25.36 -16.33 -34.78
N VAL A 219 -26.18 -16.78 -35.73
CA VAL A 219 -25.74 -17.63 -36.83
C VAL A 219 -24.80 -16.83 -37.76
N VAL A 220 -23.56 -17.27 -37.88
CA VAL A 220 -22.55 -16.62 -38.72
C VAL A 220 -22.51 -17.25 -40.11
N LYS A 221 -22.64 -18.58 -40.18
CA LYS A 221 -22.54 -19.33 -41.43
C LYS A 221 -23.34 -20.62 -41.36
N THR A 222 -24.02 -20.96 -42.45
CA THR A 222 -24.67 -22.26 -42.60
C THR A 222 -23.86 -23.17 -43.54
N ALA A 223 -23.91 -24.47 -43.28
CA ALA A 223 -23.30 -25.52 -44.10
C ALA A 223 -24.25 -26.73 -44.16
N ASP A 224 -24.04 -27.64 -45.10
CA ASP A 224 -24.94 -28.79 -45.32
C ASP A 224 -25.07 -29.73 -44.11
N PHE A 225 -24.11 -29.67 -43.17
CA PHE A 225 -24.08 -30.49 -41.95
C PHE A 225 -24.41 -29.72 -40.66
N GLY A 226 -24.74 -28.43 -40.75
CA GLY A 226 -25.09 -27.64 -39.56
C GLY A 226 -24.96 -26.12 -39.71
N ALA A 227 -25.15 -25.42 -38.60
CA ALA A 227 -25.00 -23.98 -38.50
C ALA A 227 -23.86 -23.61 -37.56
N PHE A 228 -22.95 -22.75 -38.01
CA PHE A 228 -21.95 -22.11 -37.17
C PHE A 228 -22.57 -20.89 -36.49
N VAL A 229 -22.61 -20.93 -35.16
CA VAL A 229 -23.20 -19.91 -34.31
C VAL A 229 -22.08 -19.29 -33.49
N ASN A 230 -21.93 -17.96 -33.57
CA ASN A 230 -21.07 -17.23 -32.65
C ASN A 230 -21.82 -17.07 -31.33
N PHE A 231 -21.34 -17.77 -30.30
CA PHE A 231 -22.01 -17.84 -29.00
C PHE A 231 -21.15 -17.30 -27.86
N PHE A 232 -19.84 -17.07 -28.11
CA PHE A 232 -18.93 -16.63 -27.06
C PHE A 232 -17.73 -15.83 -27.61
N GLY A 233 -17.88 -14.50 -27.71
CA GLY A 233 -16.81 -13.61 -28.16
C GLY A 233 -16.26 -14.02 -29.55
N PRO A 234 -14.96 -14.33 -29.69
CA PRO A 234 -14.38 -14.78 -30.96
C PRO A 234 -14.59 -16.27 -31.26
N ARG A 235 -15.26 -17.05 -30.40
CA ARG A 235 -15.43 -18.50 -30.54
C ARG A 235 -16.77 -18.84 -31.21
N ASP A 236 -16.70 -19.61 -32.29
CA ASP A 236 -17.86 -20.15 -33.00
C ASP A 236 -18.11 -21.60 -32.57
N GLY A 237 -19.38 -21.97 -32.45
CA GLY A 237 -19.86 -23.31 -32.15
C GLY A 237 -20.62 -23.88 -33.33
N LEU A 238 -20.47 -25.19 -33.58
CA LEU A 238 -21.25 -25.88 -34.62
C LEU A 238 -22.50 -26.50 -33.98
N VAL A 239 -23.67 -26.04 -34.40
CA VAL A 239 -24.92 -26.75 -34.17
C VAL A 239 -25.09 -27.74 -35.32
N HIS A 240 -24.91 -29.03 -35.01
CA HIS A 240 -25.07 -30.09 -36.00
C HIS A 240 -26.52 -30.17 -36.49
N ILE A 241 -26.73 -30.49 -37.77
CA ILE A 241 -28.05 -30.51 -38.40
C ILE A 241 -29.06 -31.44 -37.71
N SER A 242 -28.59 -32.50 -37.03
CA SER A 242 -29.44 -33.41 -36.26
C SER A 242 -30.02 -32.81 -34.97
N GLN A 243 -29.51 -31.66 -34.54
CA GLN A 243 -29.97 -30.91 -33.36
C GLN A 243 -30.73 -29.64 -33.74
N LEU A 244 -30.89 -29.35 -35.04
CA LEU A 244 -31.74 -28.28 -35.54
C LEU A 244 -33.18 -28.81 -35.67
N ALA A 245 -34.15 -28.00 -35.24
CA ALA A 245 -35.58 -28.33 -35.28
C ALA A 245 -36.16 -28.29 -36.70
#